data_AF-A0A734T3N5-F1
#
_entry.id   AF-A0A734T3N5-F1
#
_cell.length_a   1.000
_cell.length_b   1.000
_cell.length_c   1.000
_cell.angle_alpha   90.00
_cell.angle_beta   90.00
_cell.angle_gamma   90.00
#
_symmetry.space_group_name_H-M   'P 1'
#
loop_
_entity.id
_entity.type
_entity.pdbx_description
1 polymer ?
#
loop_
_entity_poly.entity_id
_entity_poly.type
_entity_poly.pdbx_seq_one_letter_code
_entity_poly.pdbx_strand_id
1 'polypeptide(L)'
;MTITPQHLIALLPLLIVGLTVVVVMLSIAWRRNHFLNATLSVIGLNAALVSLWFVGQAGAMDVTPLMRVDGFAMLYTGLVLLASLATCTFAYPWLEGYNDNQEEFYLLVLIASLGGILLANAN
;
A
#
# COMPACT_ATOMS: atom_id res chain seq x y z
N MET A 1 5.65 2.55 -25.65
CA MET A 1 4.50 3.02 -24.85
C MET A 1 4.99 4.10 -23.89
N THR A 2 4.26 5.20 -23.80
CA THR A 2 4.55 6.29 -22.86
C THR A 2 3.47 6.33 -21.79
N ILE A 3 3.85 6.47 -20.52
CA ILE A 3 2.90 6.63 -19.40
C ILE A 3 2.28 8.03 -19.50
N THR A 4 0.95 8.09 -19.54
CA THR A 4 0.15 9.31 -19.58
C THR A 4 -0.31 9.67 -18.16
N PRO A 5 -0.78 10.90 -17.91
CA PRO A 5 -1.35 11.26 -16.61
C PRO A 5 -2.50 10.37 -16.15
N GLN A 6 -3.30 9.84 -17.08
CA GLN A 6 -4.38 8.89 -16.76
C GLN A 6 -3.84 7.57 -16.21
N HIS A 7 -2.73 7.08 -16.75
CA HIS A 7 -2.05 5.90 -16.23
C HIS A 7 -1.50 6.11 -14.82
N LEU A 8 -1.04 7.33 -14.49
CA LEU A 8 -0.65 7.66 -13.11
C LEU A 8 -1.85 7.64 -12.16
N ILE A 9 -3.03 8.09 -12.62
CA ILE A 9 -4.26 7.99 -11.83
C ILE A 9 -4.65 6.53 -11.59
N ALA A 10 -4.54 5.67 -12.59
CA ALA A 10 -4.81 4.25 -12.44
C ALA A 10 -3.83 3.54 -11.48
N LEU A 11 -2.57 4.01 -11.42
CA LEU A 11 -1.53 3.48 -10.52
C LEU A 11 -1.48 4.16 -9.15
N LEU A 12 -2.39 5.08 -8.83
CA LEU A 12 -2.38 5.83 -7.56
C LEU A 12 -2.20 4.95 -6.30
N PRO A 13 -2.96 3.84 -6.10
CA PRO A 13 -2.80 3.02 -4.90
C PRO A 13 -1.40 2.44 -4.77
N LEU A 14 -0.81 2.01 -5.90
CA LEU A 14 0.54 1.47 -5.93
C LEU A 14 1.58 2.55 -5.59
N LEU A 15 1.41 3.75 -6.13
CA LEU A 15 2.30 4.90 -5.87
C LEU A 15 2.25 5.34 -4.40
N ILE A 16 1.06 5.37 -3.80
CA ILE A 16 0.89 5.76 -2.39
C ILE A 16 1.52 4.73 -1.46
N VAL A 17 1.29 3.43 -1.70
CA VAL A 17 1.92 2.37 -0.91
C VAL A 17 3.44 2.40 -1.07
N GLY A 18 3.95 2.54 -2.29
CA GLY A 18 5.39 2.66 -2.56
C GLY A 18 6.03 3.87 -1.87
N LEU A 19 5.36 5.02 -1.88
CA LEU A 19 5.81 6.20 -1.13
C LEU A 19 5.83 5.92 0.37
N THR A 20 4.78 5.28 0.90
CA THR A 20 4.67 4.92 2.32
C THR A 20 5.81 4.00 2.75
N VAL A 21 6.18 3.02 1.92
CA VAL A 21 7.35 2.14 2.18
C VAL A 21 8.61 2.96 2.37
N VAL A 22 8.91 3.88 1.45
CA VAL A 22 10.12 4.72 1.52
C VAL A 22 10.09 5.62 2.75
N VAL A 23 8.95 6.25 3.04
CA VAL A 23 8.79 7.14 4.19
C VAL A 23 8.98 6.39 5.51
N VAL A 24 8.35 5.21 5.65
CA VAL A 24 8.49 4.37 6.86
C VAL A 24 9.92 3.87 6.99
N MET A 25 10.57 3.44 5.91
CA MET A 25 11.97 3.01 5.92
C MET A 25 12.90 4.12 6.42
N LEU A 26 12.74 5.35 5.90
CA LEU A 26 13.52 6.50 6.33
C LEU A 26 13.21 6.91 7.78
N SER A 27 11.94 6.81 8.19
CA SER A 27 11.52 7.06 9.57
C SER A 27 12.19 6.08 10.54
N ILE A 28 12.23 4.78 10.22
CA ILE A 28 12.94 3.76 11.01
C ILE A 28 14.44 4.07 11.10
N ALA A 29 15.06 4.45 9.98
CA ALA A 29 16.49 4.78 9.93
C ALA A 29 16.85 6.03 10.74
N TRP A 30 15.94 7.02 10.79
CA TRP A 30 16.13 8.26 11.54
C TRP A 30 15.81 8.08 13.04
N ARG A 31 14.65 7.52 13.36
CA ARG A 31 14.17 7.33 14.75
C ARG A 31 13.29 6.09 14.86
N ARG A 32 13.79 5.12 15.65
CA ARG A 32 13.04 3.92 16.04
C ARG A 32 11.94 4.27 17.05
N ASN A 33 10.75 4.54 16.52
CA ASN A 33 9.55 4.79 17.30
C ASN A 33 8.39 3.98 16.73
N HIS A 34 7.97 2.97 17.49
CA HIS A 34 6.88 2.07 17.13
C HIS A 34 5.57 2.79 16.79
N PHE A 35 5.13 3.72 17.65
CA PHE A 35 3.88 4.48 17.45
C PHE A 35 3.89 5.29 16.15
N LEU A 36 5.02 5.95 15.87
CA LEU A 36 5.17 6.75 14.65
C LEU A 36 5.08 5.88 13.40
N ASN A 37 5.83 4.78 13.34
CA ASN A 37 5.89 3.92 12.16
C ASN A 37 4.58 3.16 11.91
N ALA A 38 3.90 2.73 12.98
CA ALA A 38 2.56 2.16 12.88
C ALA A 38 1.54 3.17 12.33
N THR A 39 1.54 4.39 12.87
CA THR A 39 0.61 5.46 12.44
C THR A 39 0.87 5.86 10.98
N LEU A 40 2.14 6.03 10.57
CA LEU A 40 2.50 6.31 9.19
C LEU A 40 2.01 5.23 8.22
N SER A 41 2.17 3.96 8.59
CA SER A 41 1.73 2.82 7.77
C SER A 41 0.21 2.79 7.62
N VAL A 42 -0.53 2.99 8.71
CA VAL A 42 -2.00 3.01 8.68
C VAL A 42 -2.52 4.22 7.88
N ILE A 43 -1.90 5.39 8.01
CA ILE A 43 -2.27 6.57 7.21
C ILE A 43 -2.04 6.30 5.72
N GLY A 44 -0.88 5.72 5.35
CA GLY A 44 -0.56 5.37 3.97
C GLY A 44 -1.54 4.36 3.37
N LEU A 45 -1.90 3.31 4.11
CA LEU A 45 -2.88 2.32 3.67
C LEU A 45 -4.29 2.91 3.51
N ASN A 46 -4.72 3.80 4.41
CA ASN A 46 -6.00 4.51 4.26
C ASN A 46 -5.98 5.45 3.06
N ALA A 47 -4.89 6.18 2.84
CA ALA A 47 -4.74 7.03 1.66
C ALA A 47 -4.81 6.20 0.37
N ALA A 48 -4.19 5.01 0.34
CA ALA A 48 -4.30 4.08 -0.78
C ALA A 48 -5.72 3.54 -0.98
N LEU A 49 -6.47 3.27 0.09
CA LEU A 49 -7.88 2.88 -0.01
C LEU A 49 -8.74 3.99 -0.61
N VAL A 50 -8.58 5.23 -0.12
CA VAL A 50 -9.28 6.39 -0.66
C VAL A 50 -8.90 6.62 -2.12
N SER A 51 -7.66 6.29 -2.51
CA SER A 51 -7.21 6.43 -3.90
C SER A 51 -7.99 5.57 -4.89
N LEU A 52 -8.53 4.42 -4.46
CA LEU A 52 -9.36 3.55 -5.32
C LEU A 52 -10.63 4.25 -5.81
N TRP A 53 -11.16 5.22 -5.05
CA TRP A 53 -12.28 6.04 -5.49
C TRP A 53 -11.92 6.84 -6.75
N PHE A 54 -10.72 7.42 -6.80
CA PHE A 54 -10.23 8.17 -7.95
C PHE A 54 -9.93 7.26 -9.14
N VAL A 55 -9.40 6.05 -8.89
CA VAL A 55 -9.21 5.02 -9.93
C VAL A 55 -10.54 4.64 -10.58
N GLY A 56 -11.60 4.47 -9.78
CA GLY A 56 -12.94 4.16 -10.27
C GLY A 56 -13.52 5.22 -11.22
N GLN A 57 -13.16 6.49 -11.04
CA GLN A 57 -13.56 7.57 -11.93
C GLN A 57 -12.77 7.62 -13.24
N ALA A 58 -11.53 7.11 -13.25
CA ALA A 58 -10.67 7.10 -14.43
C ALA A 58 -11.07 6.04 -15.47
N GLY A 59 -11.83 5.02 -15.06
CA GLY A 59 -12.28 3.92 -15.92
C GLY A 59 -11.22 2.84 -16.13
N ALA A 60 -11.65 1.70 -16.70
CA ALA A 60 -10.76 0.57 -16.93
C ALA A 60 -9.77 0.84 -18.07
N MET A 61 -8.49 0.57 -17.84
CA MET A 61 -7.43 0.80 -18.84
C MET A 61 -6.23 -0.12 -18.64
N ASP A 62 -5.55 -0.42 -19.74
CA ASP A 62 -4.24 -1.07 -19.73
C ASP A 62 -3.16 -0.01 -19.54
N VAL A 63 -2.42 -0.09 -18.44
CA VAL A 63 -1.36 0.87 -18.12
C VAL A 63 -0.05 0.49 -18.82
N THR A 64 0.23 -0.80 -18.88
CA THR A 64 1.33 -1.39 -19.63
C THR A 64 0.88 -2.74 -20.20
N PRO A 65 1.64 -3.40 -21.09
CA PRO A 65 1.27 -4.73 -21.56
C PRO A 65 1.16 -5.78 -20.44
N LEU A 66 1.76 -5.51 -19.27
CA LEU A 66 1.78 -6.38 -18.10
C LEU A 66 0.73 -6.01 -17.05
N MET A 67 0.08 -4.84 -17.16
CA MET A 67 -0.82 -4.34 -16.13
C MET A 67 -2.11 -3.78 -16.69
N ARG A 68 -3.21 -4.36 -16.21
CA ARG A 68 -4.59 -3.96 -16.50
C ARG A 68 -5.28 -3.54 -15.22
N VAL A 69 -5.84 -2.33 -15.24
CA VAL A 69 -6.61 -1.78 -14.11
C VAL A 69 -8.07 -1.77 -14.50
N ASP A 70 -8.89 -2.59 -13.84
CA ASP A 70 -10.32 -2.68 -14.05
C ASP A 70 -11.09 -2.92 -12.73
N GLY A 71 -12.39 -3.20 -12.82
CA GLY A 71 -13.22 -3.46 -11.64
C GLY A 71 -12.77 -4.65 -10.79
N PHE A 72 -12.20 -5.67 -11.44
CA PHE A 72 -11.63 -6.83 -10.74
C PHE A 72 -10.39 -6.40 -9.97
N ALA A 73 -9.45 -5.74 -10.64
CA ALA A 73 -8.21 -5.27 -10.01
C ALA A 73 -8.49 -4.32 -8.83
N MET A 74 -9.49 -3.44 -8.95
CA MET A 74 -9.92 -2.54 -7.87
C MET A 74 -10.44 -3.30 -6.64
N LEU A 75 -11.28 -4.33 -6.85
CA LEU A 75 -11.82 -5.14 -5.75
C LEU A 75 -10.71 -5.86 -4.99
N TYR A 76 -9.81 -6.55 -5.71
CA TYR A 76 -8.72 -7.30 -5.07
C TYR A 76 -7.69 -6.38 -4.41
N THR A 77 -7.38 -5.23 -5.03
CA THR A 77 -6.56 -4.19 -4.40
C THR A 77 -7.19 -3.70 -3.09
N GLY A 78 -8.50 -3.45 -3.09
CA GLY A 78 -9.25 -3.08 -1.88
C GLY A 78 -9.17 -4.14 -0.78
N LEU A 79 -9.34 -5.42 -1.13
CA LEU A 79 -9.21 -6.53 -0.18
C LEU A 79 -7.80 -6.65 0.41
N VAL A 80 -6.76 -6.54 -0.43
CA VAL A 80 -5.36 -6.57 0.01
C VAL A 80 -5.08 -5.42 0.98
N LEU A 81 -5.54 -4.20 0.66
CA LEU A 81 -5.35 -3.04 1.52
C LEU A 81 -6.09 -3.19 2.86
N LEU A 82 -7.34 -3.66 2.86
CA LEU A 82 -8.10 -3.91 4.09
C LEU A 82 -7.44 -4.99 4.96
N ALA A 83 -6.98 -6.08 4.36
CA ALA A 83 -6.26 -7.14 5.06
C ALA A 83 -4.95 -6.63 5.67
N SER A 84 -4.22 -5.79 4.94
CA SER A 84 -2.98 -5.18 5.41
C SER A 84 -3.22 -4.21 6.57
N LEU A 85 -4.29 -3.40 6.47
CA LEU A 85 -4.69 -2.48 7.53
C LEU A 85 -5.07 -3.23 8.80
N ALA A 86 -5.90 -4.28 8.69
CA ALA A 86 -6.25 -5.16 9.80
C ALA A 86 -5.02 -5.84 10.41
N THR A 87 -4.06 -6.26 9.58
CA THR A 87 -2.81 -6.86 10.05
C THR A 87 -1.99 -5.86 10.86
N CYS A 88 -1.85 -4.62 10.40
CA CYS A 88 -1.13 -3.58 11.15
C CYS A 88 -1.82 -3.21 12.48
N THR A 89 -3.15 -3.13 12.51
CA THR A 89 -3.89 -2.76 13.72
C THR A 89 -3.87 -3.88 14.77
N PHE A 90 -3.98 -5.14 14.35
CA PHE A 90 -3.88 -6.28 15.28
C PHE A 90 -2.45 -6.55 15.73
N ALA A 91 -1.46 -6.30 14.87
CA ALA A 91 -0.06 -6.49 15.24
C ALA A 91 0.43 -5.46 16.26
N TYR A 92 -0.16 -4.26 16.33
CA TYR A 92 0.32 -3.20 17.21
C TYR A 92 0.33 -3.63 18.71
N PRO A 93 -0.79 -4.06 19.32
CA PRO A 93 -0.76 -4.52 20.72
C PRO A 93 0.08 -5.79 20.93
N TRP A 94 0.20 -6.62 19.89
CA TRP A 94 1.00 -7.84 19.96
C TRP A 94 2.50 -7.53 19.97
N LEU A 95 2.94 -6.58 19.13
CA LEU A 95 4.32 -6.13 19.05
C LEU A 95 4.73 -5.30 20.27
N GLU A 96 3.81 -4.61 20.94
CA GLU A 96 4.11 -3.87 22.17
C GLU A 96 4.70 -4.77 23.28
N GLY A 97 4.35 -6.07 23.29
CA GLY A 97 4.95 -7.07 24.17
C GLY A 97 6.24 -7.72 23.65
N TYR A 98 6.73 -7.32 22.49
CA TYR A 98 7.90 -7.89 21.83
C TYR A 98 9.18 -7.10 22.18
N ASN A 99 10.24 -7.81 22.58
CA ASN A 99 11.45 -7.19 23.13
C ASN A 99 12.48 -6.71 22.09
N ASP A 100 12.31 -7.07 20.82
CA ASP A 100 13.24 -6.72 19.73
C ASP A 100 12.59 -5.68 18.79
N ASN A 101 13.21 -5.38 17.65
CA ASN A 101 12.74 -4.35 16.72
C ASN A 101 11.35 -4.72 16.16
N GLN A 102 10.41 -3.79 16.31
CA GLN A 102 9.00 -3.98 16.00
C GLN A 102 8.62 -3.32 14.67
N GLU A 103 9.44 -2.35 14.22
CA GLU A 103 9.07 -1.43 13.16
C GLU A 103 9.25 -2.04 11.77
N GLU A 104 10.21 -2.94 11.60
CA GLU A 104 10.46 -3.68 10.36
C GLU A 104 9.23 -4.53 9.96
N PHE A 105 8.41 -4.94 10.92
CA PHE A 105 7.16 -5.65 10.64
C PHE A 105 6.25 -4.86 9.71
N TYR A 106 6.01 -3.57 9.99
CA TYR A 106 5.14 -2.74 9.15
C TYR A 106 5.72 -2.54 7.75
N LEU A 107 7.04 -2.42 7.65
CA LEU A 107 7.73 -2.30 6.37
C LEU A 107 7.56 -3.56 5.52
N LEU A 108 7.68 -4.75 6.13
CA LEU A 108 7.43 -6.02 5.46
C LEU A 108 5.97 -6.16 5.00
N VAL A 109 5.01 -5.76 5.84
CA VAL A 109 3.59 -5.74 5.48
C VAL A 109 3.36 -4.83 4.27
N LEU A 110 3.85 -3.59 4.28
CA LEU A 110 3.67 -2.65 3.16
C LEU A 110 4.30 -3.17 1.85
N ILE A 111 5.47 -3.80 1.90
CA ILE A 111 6.11 -4.41 0.73
C ILE A 111 5.27 -5.57 0.19
N ALA A 112 4.76 -6.43 1.09
CA ALA A 112 3.87 -7.51 0.71
C ALA A 112 2.56 -6.99 0.11
N SER A 113 1.98 -5.92 0.66
CA SER A 113 0.81 -5.24 0.10
C SER A 113 1.11 -4.73 -1.30
N LEU A 114 2.25 -4.08 -1.53
CA LEU A 114 2.65 -3.59 -2.85
C LEU A 114 2.69 -4.73 -3.88
N GLY A 115 3.31 -5.86 -3.52
CA GLY A 115 3.30 -7.07 -4.34
C GLY A 115 1.89 -7.63 -4.59
N GLY A 116 1.03 -7.64 -3.57
CA GLY A 116 -0.36 -8.06 -3.69
C GLY A 116 -1.18 -7.17 -4.63
N ILE A 117 -0.96 -5.85 -4.58
CA ILE A 117 -1.57 -4.90 -5.53
C ILE A 117 -1.08 -5.17 -6.95
N LEU A 118 0.23 -5.40 -7.13
CA LEU A 118 0.76 -5.76 -8.45
C LEU A 118 0.09 -7.02 -9.00
N LEU A 119 -0.07 -8.07 -8.19
CA LEU A 119 -0.75 -9.29 -8.59
C LEU A 119 -2.22 -9.05 -8.97
N ALA A 120 -2.92 -8.18 -8.24
CA ALA A 120 -4.30 -7.83 -8.54
C ALA A 120 -4.46 -7.09 -9.89
N ASN A 121 -3.41 -6.42 -10.37
CA ASN A 121 -3.41 -5.64 -11.61
C ASN A 121 -2.64 -6.32 -12.75
N ALA A 122 -2.07 -7.51 -12.54
CA ALA A 122 -1.26 -8.21 -13.53
C ALA A 122 -2.14 -8.85 -14.62
N ASN A 123 -1.68 -8.79 -15.87
CA ASN A 123 -2.34 -9.35 -17.06
C ASN A 123 -1.45 -10.34 -17.81
#